data_AF-A0A552UH70-F1
#
_entry.id   AF-A0A552UH70-F1
#
_cell.length_a   1.000
_cell.length_b   1.000
_cell.length_c   1.000
_cell.angle_alpha   90.00
_cell.angle_beta   90.00
_cell.angle_gamma   90.00
#
_symmetry.space_group_name_H-M   'P 1'
#
loop_
_entity.id
_entity.type
_entity.pdbx_description
1 polymer ?
#
loop_
_entity_poly.entity_id
_entity_poly.type
_entity_poly.pdbx_seq_one_letter_code
_entity_poly.pdbx_strand_id
1 'polypeptide(L)'
;MSKTLILASAVLAIGAAAPAAAVTNLIKNGSFELGALGTGGFTNYTLLNTPDGVPAQDQAASIIGYNNTNSYPTGAYGESVTPDNTPSGSPDAVGNQAAYFVGDFSVNESINQLTYLTPGNYRMGFSYYLTANGLANVGNSSLQATIIGVEVASTMITGASTAQTWLYASGVAQITLAGHYRTSFVFNSNQFPSKDVVIDRVFAVATNDPATVVIPPTPALVPEPTTWALLIAGFAMTGVSLRRRKSVAA
;
A
#
# COMPACT_ATOMS: atom_id res chain seq x y z
N MET A 1 54.74 -55.10 -25.07
CA MET A 1 54.11 -53.77 -25.21
C MET A 1 53.22 -53.54 -24.00
N SER A 2 53.72 -52.82 -23.00
CA SER A 2 53.01 -52.48 -21.76
C SER A 2 52.14 -51.24 -22.01
N LYS A 3 50.83 -51.33 -21.78
CA LYS A 3 49.90 -50.19 -21.86
C LYS A 3 49.64 -49.68 -20.45
N THR A 4 50.23 -48.52 -20.15
CA THR A 4 49.98 -47.71 -18.96
C THR A 4 48.58 -47.11 -19.04
N LEU A 5 47.69 -47.42 -18.10
CA LEU A 5 46.43 -46.71 -17.91
C LEU A 5 46.62 -45.68 -16.79
N ILE A 6 46.63 -44.40 -17.15
CA ILE A 6 46.56 -43.28 -16.20
C ILE A 6 45.07 -42.97 -16.03
N LEU A 7 44.51 -43.30 -14.86
CA LEU A 7 43.18 -42.80 -14.45
C LEU A 7 43.35 -41.37 -13.93
N ALA A 8 42.79 -40.41 -14.65
CA ALA A 8 42.63 -39.04 -14.16
C ALA A 8 41.39 -38.96 -13.27
N SER A 9 41.57 -38.60 -12.00
CA SER A 9 40.52 -38.32 -11.03
C SER A 9 39.93 -36.92 -11.26
N ALA A 10 38.68 -36.86 -11.71
CA ALA A 10 37.91 -35.61 -11.78
C ALA A 10 37.27 -35.32 -10.41
N VAL A 11 37.74 -34.26 -9.74
CA VAL A 11 37.11 -33.74 -8.52
C VAL A 11 35.88 -32.92 -8.91
N LEU A 12 34.68 -33.43 -8.63
CA LEU A 12 33.44 -32.66 -8.68
C LEU A 12 33.41 -31.69 -7.49
N ALA A 13 33.69 -30.41 -7.76
CA ALA A 13 33.38 -29.34 -6.83
C ALA A 13 31.87 -29.05 -6.88
N ILE A 14 31.11 -29.64 -5.94
CA ILE A 14 29.71 -29.28 -5.71
C ILE A 14 29.72 -27.94 -4.96
N GLY A 15 29.70 -26.84 -5.71
CA GLY A 15 29.44 -25.52 -5.14
C GLY A 15 28.00 -25.48 -4.63
N ALA A 16 27.82 -25.43 -3.32
CA ALA A 16 26.51 -25.18 -2.72
C ALA A 16 26.05 -23.78 -3.16
N ALA A 17 25.07 -23.73 -4.07
CA ALA A 17 24.38 -22.49 -4.37
C ALA A 17 23.66 -22.03 -3.10
N ALA A 18 24.11 -20.93 -2.51
CA ALA A 18 23.38 -20.30 -1.42
C ALA A 18 22.00 -19.88 -1.98
N PRO A 19 20.89 -20.15 -1.25
CA PRO A 19 19.58 -19.72 -1.71
C PRO A 19 19.56 -18.20 -1.84
N ALA A 20 19.06 -17.69 -2.96
CA ALA A 20 18.84 -16.27 -3.14
C ALA A 20 17.95 -15.77 -1.99
N ALA A 21 18.39 -14.71 -1.30
CA ALA A 21 17.60 -14.11 -0.23
C ALA A 21 16.23 -13.69 -0.81
N ALA A 22 15.14 -14.17 -0.20
CA ALA A 22 13.79 -13.83 -0.64
C ALA A 22 13.56 -12.32 -0.51
N VAL A 23 13.10 -11.69 -1.58
CA VAL A 23 12.68 -10.30 -1.56
C VAL A 23 11.53 -10.18 -0.56
N THR A 24 11.64 -9.26 0.40
CA THR A 24 10.63 -9.08 1.45
C THR A 24 9.69 -7.93 1.09
N ASN A 25 8.38 -8.16 1.17
CA ASN A 25 7.39 -7.09 1.08
C ASN A 25 7.44 -6.23 2.35
N LEU A 26 7.60 -4.92 2.19
CA LEU A 26 7.61 -3.97 3.31
C LEU A 26 6.20 -3.52 3.69
N ILE A 27 5.22 -3.71 2.81
CA ILE A 27 3.81 -3.56 3.14
C ILE A 27 3.37 -4.78 3.94
N LYS A 28 2.81 -4.56 5.13
CA LYS A 28 2.20 -5.64 5.93
C LYS A 28 0.84 -5.99 5.35
N ASN A 29 0.55 -7.29 5.31
CA ASN A 29 -0.71 -7.82 4.79
C ASN A 29 -1.01 -7.36 3.35
N GLY A 30 0.02 -7.32 2.50
CA GLY A 30 -0.09 -6.82 1.13
C GLY A 30 -1.08 -7.58 0.25
N SER A 31 -1.34 -8.85 0.57
CA SER A 31 -2.34 -9.69 -0.11
C SER A 31 -3.66 -9.83 0.65
N PHE A 32 -3.90 -8.97 1.65
CA PHE A 32 -5.16 -8.91 2.41
C PHE A 32 -5.62 -10.20 3.12
N GLU A 33 -4.71 -11.16 3.29
CA GLU A 33 -5.03 -12.47 3.88
C GLU A 33 -5.30 -12.43 5.39
N LEU A 34 -5.02 -11.31 6.05
CA LEU A 34 -5.31 -11.09 7.46
C LEU A 34 -6.59 -10.24 7.59
N GLY A 35 -7.67 -10.83 8.12
CA GLY A 35 -8.94 -10.15 8.36
C GLY A 35 -10.15 -11.01 8.07
N ALA A 36 -11.34 -10.47 8.38
CA ALA A 36 -12.60 -11.04 7.95
C ALA A 36 -13.07 -10.39 6.65
N LEU A 37 -13.90 -11.09 5.87
CA LEU A 37 -14.58 -10.49 4.72
C LEU A 37 -15.49 -9.33 5.17
N GLY A 38 -15.66 -8.33 4.31
CA GLY A 38 -16.49 -7.14 4.56
C GLY A 38 -15.68 -5.86 4.78
N THR A 39 -16.39 -4.79 5.12
CA THR A 39 -15.84 -3.43 5.27
C THR A 39 -14.88 -3.26 6.47
N GLY A 40 -14.95 -4.16 7.44
CA GLY A 40 -14.06 -4.17 8.62
C GLY A 40 -12.79 -5.03 8.48
N GLY A 41 -12.54 -5.59 7.30
CA GLY A 41 -11.51 -6.63 7.09
C GLY A 41 -10.05 -6.19 7.03
N PHE A 42 -9.77 -4.89 7.02
CA PHE A 42 -8.46 -4.33 6.70
C PHE A 42 -7.44 -4.39 7.85
N THR A 43 -7.02 -5.58 8.25
CA THR A 43 -6.00 -5.76 9.30
C THR A 43 -4.66 -5.15 8.87
N ASN A 44 -4.02 -4.38 9.77
CA ASN A 44 -2.79 -3.60 9.57
C ASN A 44 -2.93 -2.33 8.70
N TYR A 45 -4.14 -1.98 8.29
CA TYR A 45 -4.39 -0.74 7.57
C TYR A 45 -5.28 0.18 8.40
N THR A 46 -5.06 1.48 8.23
CA THR A 46 -5.99 2.53 8.62
C THR A 46 -6.78 2.91 7.38
N LEU A 47 -8.11 3.00 7.50
CA LEU A 47 -8.95 3.56 6.45
C LEU A 47 -9.12 5.07 6.69
N LEU A 48 -9.09 5.85 5.63
CA LEU A 48 -9.35 7.29 5.66
C LEU A 48 -10.30 7.67 4.52
N ASN A 49 -11.08 8.74 4.73
CA ASN A 49 -12.10 9.22 3.80
C ASN A 49 -13.04 8.09 3.37
N THR A 50 -13.36 7.19 4.29
CA THR A 50 -14.31 6.11 4.05
C THR A 50 -15.68 6.73 3.81
N PRO A 51 -16.35 6.35 2.71
CA PRO A 51 -17.78 6.58 2.51
C PRO A 51 -18.60 6.29 3.76
N ASP A 52 -19.71 7.02 3.94
CA ASP A 52 -20.59 6.89 5.10
C ASP A 52 -21.41 5.58 5.10
N GLY A 53 -21.30 4.78 4.03
CA GLY A 53 -21.89 3.45 3.93
C GLY A 53 -23.39 3.47 3.69
N VAL A 54 -23.96 4.62 3.28
CA VAL A 54 -25.38 4.71 2.92
C VAL A 54 -25.62 3.87 1.66
N PRO A 55 -26.41 2.78 1.71
CA PRO A 55 -26.50 1.77 0.63
C PRO A 55 -26.92 2.29 -0.74
N ALA A 56 -27.46 3.51 -0.80
CA ALA A 56 -27.96 4.15 -2.01
C ALA A 56 -27.03 5.25 -2.56
N GLN A 57 -25.91 5.56 -1.90
CA GLN A 57 -25.04 6.66 -2.32
C GLN A 57 -23.56 6.31 -2.30
N ASP A 58 -23.00 5.69 -1.26
CA ASP A 58 -21.54 5.54 -1.21
C ASP A 58 -21.09 4.35 -0.35
N GLN A 59 -20.29 3.48 -0.94
CA GLN A 59 -19.93 2.17 -0.37
C GLN A 59 -18.45 2.12 -0.07
N ALA A 60 -18.11 1.91 1.21
CA ALA A 60 -16.73 1.83 1.63
C ALA A 60 -16.04 0.59 1.05
N ALA A 61 -14.72 0.69 0.89
CA ALA A 61 -13.87 -0.41 0.52
C ALA A 61 -14.13 -1.62 1.44
N SER A 62 -14.00 -2.82 0.88
CA SER A 62 -14.28 -4.07 1.58
C SER A 62 -13.27 -5.16 1.23
N ILE A 63 -13.11 -6.15 2.10
CA ILE A 63 -12.39 -7.38 1.77
C ILE A 63 -13.38 -8.39 1.21
N ILE A 64 -13.14 -8.87 -0.01
CA ILE A 64 -13.97 -9.87 -0.68
C ILE A 64 -13.22 -11.18 -0.85
N GLY A 65 -13.95 -12.29 -0.88
CA GLY A 65 -13.38 -13.61 -1.15
C GLY A 65 -13.27 -13.90 -2.64
N TYR A 66 -12.20 -14.57 -3.06
CA TYR A 66 -12.08 -15.10 -4.41
C TYR A 66 -13.08 -16.22 -4.69
N ASN A 67 -13.41 -16.38 -5.97
CA ASN A 67 -14.31 -17.41 -6.49
C ASN A 67 -15.68 -17.43 -5.80
N ASN A 68 -16.14 -16.27 -5.35
CA ASN A 68 -17.41 -16.08 -4.65
C ASN A 68 -18.30 -15.13 -5.44
N THR A 69 -19.59 -15.45 -5.56
CA THR A 69 -20.61 -14.66 -6.25
C THR A 69 -21.55 -13.91 -5.29
N ASN A 70 -21.19 -13.80 -4.00
CA ASN A 70 -21.94 -12.97 -3.06
C ASN A 70 -22.05 -11.51 -3.54
N SER A 71 -23.06 -10.80 -3.05
CA SER A 71 -23.14 -9.35 -3.18
C SER A 71 -22.14 -8.65 -2.24
N TYR A 72 -21.95 -7.34 -2.47
CA TYR A 72 -21.28 -6.46 -1.52
C TYR A 72 -21.90 -6.61 -0.11
N PRO A 73 -21.10 -6.62 0.99
CA PRO A 73 -19.68 -6.27 1.06
C PRO A 73 -18.70 -7.45 1.01
N THR A 74 -19.15 -8.67 0.69
CA THR A 74 -18.26 -9.87 0.74
C THR A 74 -17.97 -10.49 -0.63
N GLY A 75 -18.56 -9.93 -1.69
CA GLY A 75 -18.32 -10.28 -3.08
C GLY A 75 -18.65 -9.11 -4.01
N ALA A 76 -18.41 -9.29 -5.31
CA ALA A 76 -18.52 -8.25 -6.31
C ALA A 76 -19.84 -8.33 -7.09
N TYR A 77 -20.97 -8.12 -6.41
CA TYR A 77 -22.30 -8.04 -7.04
C TYR A 77 -22.66 -9.20 -7.97
N GLY A 78 -22.45 -10.45 -7.52
CA GLY A 78 -22.76 -11.63 -8.33
C GLY A 78 -21.61 -12.09 -9.22
N GLU A 79 -20.54 -11.31 -9.34
CA GLU A 79 -19.38 -11.65 -10.16
C GLU A 79 -18.30 -12.35 -9.32
N SER A 80 -17.79 -13.47 -9.86
CA SER A 80 -16.72 -14.25 -9.25
C SER A 80 -15.35 -13.71 -9.66
N VAL A 81 -14.67 -13.01 -8.75
CA VAL A 81 -13.29 -12.56 -8.94
C VAL A 81 -12.33 -13.74 -8.76
N THR A 82 -11.47 -14.00 -9.76
CA THR A 82 -10.48 -15.07 -9.72
C THR A 82 -9.26 -14.67 -8.87
N PRO A 83 -8.49 -15.63 -8.30
CA PRO A 83 -7.27 -15.29 -7.58
C PRO A 83 -6.20 -14.65 -8.49
N ASP A 84 -5.47 -13.65 -7.97
CA ASP A 84 -4.38 -13.00 -8.70
C ASP A 84 -3.16 -13.94 -8.86
N ASN A 85 -3.10 -14.61 -10.01
CA ASN A 85 -1.94 -15.42 -10.41
C ASN A 85 -0.98 -14.68 -11.35
N THR A 86 -1.12 -13.36 -11.49
CA THR A 86 -0.30 -12.62 -12.44
C THR A 86 1.12 -12.42 -11.91
N PRO A 87 2.14 -12.51 -12.79
CA PRO A 87 3.47 -12.05 -12.46
C PRO A 87 3.44 -10.55 -12.12
N SER A 88 3.68 -10.23 -10.86
CA SER A 88 3.75 -8.87 -10.32
C SER A 88 5.09 -8.64 -9.60
N GLY A 89 5.33 -7.42 -9.15
CA GLY A 89 6.50 -7.12 -8.31
C GLY A 89 6.35 -7.55 -6.85
N SER A 90 5.18 -8.06 -6.45
CA SER A 90 4.94 -8.52 -5.09
C SER A 90 5.61 -9.88 -4.83
N PRO A 91 6.29 -10.07 -3.68
CA PRO A 91 6.83 -11.36 -3.29
C PRO A 91 5.84 -12.20 -2.47
N ASP A 92 4.66 -11.67 -2.15
CA ASP A 92 3.66 -12.39 -1.35
C ASP A 92 3.10 -13.58 -2.16
N ALA A 93 2.54 -14.59 -1.48
CA ALA A 93 1.88 -15.70 -2.14
C ALA A 93 0.48 -15.29 -2.64
N VAL A 94 -0.06 -16.01 -3.62
CA VAL A 94 -1.46 -15.83 -4.03
C VAL A 94 -2.37 -16.24 -2.88
N GLY A 95 -3.31 -15.35 -2.57
CA GLY A 95 -4.23 -15.47 -1.45
C GLY A 95 -5.60 -16.05 -1.80
N ASN A 96 -6.56 -15.88 -0.88
CA ASN A 96 -7.97 -16.24 -1.04
C ASN A 96 -8.90 -15.03 -1.04
N GLN A 97 -8.38 -13.83 -0.82
CA GLN A 97 -9.16 -12.61 -0.69
C GLN A 97 -8.45 -11.41 -1.31
N ALA A 98 -9.21 -10.33 -1.51
CA ALA A 98 -8.73 -9.10 -2.12
C ALA A 98 -9.49 -7.89 -1.57
N ALA A 99 -8.94 -6.69 -1.73
CA ALA A 99 -9.61 -5.45 -1.39
C ALA A 99 -10.44 -4.96 -2.59
N TYR A 100 -11.68 -4.54 -2.35
CA TYR A 100 -12.62 -4.08 -3.36
C TYR A 100 -13.08 -2.66 -3.05
N PHE A 101 -12.85 -1.74 -3.99
CA PHE A 101 -13.29 -0.34 -3.97
C PHE A 101 -14.44 -0.17 -4.95
N VAL A 102 -15.56 0.33 -4.44
CA VAL A 102 -16.83 0.42 -5.18
C VAL A 102 -17.63 1.68 -4.83
N GLY A 103 -17.02 2.62 -4.09
CA GLY A 103 -17.67 3.88 -3.75
C GLY A 103 -17.88 4.75 -4.99
N ASP A 104 -19.07 5.33 -5.11
CA ASP A 104 -19.44 6.17 -6.25
C ASP A 104 -19.13 7.65 -6.00
N PHE A 105 -18.92 8.07 -4.75
CA PHE A 105 -18.52 9.44 -4.37
C PHE A 105 -17.19 9.47 -3.61
N SER A 106 -16.39 8.42 -3.71
CA SER A 106 -15.05 8.34 -3.10
C SER A 106 -14.16 9.50 -3.55
N VAL A 107 -13.84 10.39 -2.59
CA VAL A 107 -12.82 11.43 -2.74
C VAL A 107 -11.64 11.07 -1.84
N ASN A 108 -10.57 10.59 -2.46
CA ASN A 108 -9.37 10.10 -1.79
C ASN A 108 -9.67 9.04 -0.71
N GLU A 109 -10.63 8.16 -0.96
CA GLU A 109 -10.85 6.98 -0.11
C GLU A 109 -9.56 6.18 -0.10
N SER A 110 -9.06 5.81 1.08
CA SER A 110 -7.76 5.15 1.14
C SER A 110 -7.62 4.13 2.25
N ILE A 111 -6.83 3.10 1.94
CA ILE A 111 -6.23 2.21 2.91
C ILE A 111 -4.75 2.56 3.02
N ASN A 112 -4.24 2.73 4.23
CA ASN A 112 -2.86 3.17 4.45
C ASN A 112 -2.22 2.55 5.68
N GLN A 113 -0.89 2.51 5.68
CA GLN A 113 -0.09 2.08 6.83
C GLN A 113 1.19 2.90 6.94
N LEU A 114 1.82 2.87 8.12
CA LEU A 114 3.16 3.41 8.29
C LEU A 114 4.19 2.33 7.95
N THR A 115 4.97 2.57 6.91
CA THR A 115 6.05 1.69 6.47
C THR A 115 7.40 2.33 6.79
N TYR A 116 8.26 1.61 7.50
CA TYR A 116 9.63 2.07 7.71
C TYR A 116 10.46 1.84 6.45
N LEU A 117 11.08 2.88 5.92
CA LEU A 117 11.93 2.85 4.74
C LEU A 117 13.30 3.48 5.05
N THR A 118 14.37 2.87 4.59
CA THR A 118 15.73 3.43 4.64
C THR A 118 16.05 4.19 3.35
N PRO A 119 17.12 4.99 3.27
CA PRO A 119 17.52 5.59 2.01
C PRO A 119 17.76 4.54 0.92
N GLY A 120 17.22 4.76 -0.27
CA GLY A 120 17.29 3.81 -1.39
C GLY A 120 16.09 3.89 -2.33
N ASN A 121 16.10 3.07 -3.39
CA ASN A 121 15.00 2.99 -4.35
C ASN A 121 14.06 1.84 -3.99
N TYR A 122 12.76 2.10 -4.08
CA TYR A 122 11.71 1.15 -3.76
C TYR A 122 10.71 1.08 -4.90
N ARG A 123 10.48 -0.13 -5.41
CA ARG A 123 9.37 -0.38 -6.32
C ARG A 123 8.10 -0.59 -5.49
N MET A 124 7.09 0.24 -5.74
CA MET A 124 5.78 0.15 -5.10
C MET A 124 4.70 -0.03 -6.15
N GLY A 125 3.69 -0.83 -5.83
CA GLY A 125 2.61 -1.11 -6.76
C GLY A 125 1.53 -2.00 -6.18
N PHE A 126 0.64 -2.42 -7.07
CA PHE A 126 -0.50 -3.29 -6.78
C PHE A 126 -0.91 -4.04 -8.04
N SER A 127 -1.50 -5.21 -7.86
CA SER A 127 -2.30 -5.84 -8.90
C SER A 127 -3.73 -5.33 -8.82
N TYR A 128 -4.42 -5.26 -9.95
CA TYR A 128 -5.81 -4.86 -10.01
C TYR A 128 -6.63 -5.70 -10.99
N TYR A 129 -7.91 -5.85 -10.69
CA TYR A 129 -8.91 -6.54 -11.47
C TYR A 129 -10.15 -5.65 -11.57
N LEU A 130 -10.70 -5.57 -12.78
CA LEU A 130 -11.90 -4.79 -13.05
C LEU A 130 -13.05 -5.76 -13.30
N THR A 131 -14.04 -5.73 -12.43
CA THR A 131 -15.25 -6.54 -12.61
C THR A 131 -15.99 -6.08 -13.86
N ALA A 132 -16.61 -7.00 -14.59
CA ALA A 132 -17.42 -6.65 -15.75
C ALA A 132 -18.60 -5.74 -15.36
N ASN A 133 -19.24 -5.99 -14.21
CA ASN A 133 -20.31 -5.15 -13.70
C ASN A 133 -19.83 -3.73 -13.34
N GLY A 134 -18.73 -3.60 -12.61
CA GLY A 134 -18.14 -2.32 -12.21
C GLY A 134 -17.63 -1.56 -13.43
N LEU A 135 -17.02 -2.25 -14.40
CA LEU A 135 -16.55 -1.60 -15.62
C LEU A 135 -17.69 -1.06 -16.50
N ALA A 136 -18.90 -1.64 -16.41
CA ALA A 136 -20.08 -1.16 -17.13
C ALA A 136 -20.63 0.17 -16.60
N ASN A 137 -20.20 0.62 -15.42
CA ASN A 137 -20.59 1.92 -14.86
C ASN A 137 -20.09 3.08 -15.73
N VAL A 138 -20.82 4.20 -15.71
CA VAL A 138 -20.59 5.34 -16.61
C VAL A 138 -19.40 6.20 -16.20
N GLY A 139 -19.20 6.36 -14.89
CA GLY A 139 -18.14 7.17 -14.32
C GLY A 139 -16.78 6.51 -14.44
N ASN A 140 -15.76 7.30 -14.77
CA ASN A 140 -14.38 6.83 -14.67
C ASN A 140 -13.97 6.77 -13.19
N SER A 141 -12.93 6.00 -12.89
CA SER A 141 -12.32 6.01 -11.55
C SER A 141 -10.81 5.90 -11.67
N SER A 142 -10.12 6.07 -10.55
CA SER A 142 -8.67 5.91 -10.49
C SER A 142 -8.24 5.27 -9.19
N LEU A 143 -7.10 4.59 -9.25
CA LEU A 143 -6.44 4.07 -8.06
C LEU A 143 -4.95 4.41 -8.14
N GLN A 144 -4.40 4.86 -7.01
CA GLN A 144 -3.00 5.28 -6.90
C GLN A 144 -2.32 4.63 -5.70
N ALA A 145 -1.07 4.22 -5.88
CA ALA A 145 -0.13 3.92 -4.82
C ALA A 145 0.67 5.19 -4.51
N THR A 146 0.65 5.65 -3.26
CA THR A 146 1.33 6.88 -2.84
C THR A 146 2.23 6.66 -1.64
N ILE A 147 3.29 7.45 -1.55
CA ILE A 147 4.11 7.61 -0.34
C ILE A 147 3.98 9.07 0.08
N ILE A 148 3.43 9.32 1.27
CA ILE A 148 3.13 10.66 1.81
C ILE A 148 2.36 11.58 0.83
N GLY A 149 1.46 10.98 0.04
CA GLY A 149 0.64 11.68 -0.96
C GLY A 149 1.34 11.92 -2.30
N VAL A 150 2.61 11.56 -2.44
CA VAL A 150 3.32 11.56 -3.72
C VAL A 150 2.99 10.26 -4.47
N GLU A 151 2.47 10.38 -5.69
CA GLU A 151 2.15 9.24 -6.55
C GLU A 151 3.42 8.48 -6.95
N VAL A 152 3.39 7.16 -6.78
CA VAL A 152 4.45 6.24 -7.24
C VAL A 152 3.95 5.36 -8.38
N ALA A 153 2.70 4.91 -8.31
CA ALA A 153 2.04 4.16 -9.37
C ALA A 153 0.56 4.51 -9.44
N SER A 154 -0.03 4.44 -10.62
CA SER A 154 -1.45 4.73 -10.81
C SER A 154 -2.05 3.90 -11.94
N THR A 155 -3.38 3.77 -11.89
CA THR A 155 -4.19 3.30 -13.01
C THR A 155 -5.43 4.17 -13.14
N MET A 156 -5.77 4.52 -14.38
CA MET A 156 -7.03 5.17 -14.74
C MET A 156 -7.97 4.13 -15.32
N ILE A 157 -9.18 4.06 -14.77
CA ILE A 157 -10.18 3.07 -15.14
C ILE A 157 -11.23 3.77 -15.99
N THR A 158 -11.34 3.32 -17.24
CA THR A 158 -12.20 3.96 -18.26
C THR A 158 -13.00 2.91 -19.01
N GLY A 159 -13.94 3.33 -19.87
CA GLY A 159 -14.69 2.39 -20.72
C GLY A 159 -13.83 1.60 -21.72
N ALA A 160 -12.56 1.97 -21.90
CA ALA A 160 -11.60 1.26 -22.75
C ALA A 160 -10.70 0.26 -21.98
N SER A 161 -10.81 0.20 -20.65
CA SER A 161 -10.04 -0.75 -19.83
C SER A 161 -10.51 -2.19 -20.08
N THR A 162 -9.66 -3.16 -19.74
CA THR A 162 -9.99 -4.59 -19.91
C THR A 162 -10.63 -5.15 -18.66
N ALA A 163 -11.84 -5.71 -18.80
CA ALA A 163 -12.52 -6.40 -17.71
C ALA A 163 -11.91 -7.79 -17.45
N GLN A 164 -12.18 -8.30 -16.27
CA GLN A 164 -12.03 -9.71 -15.90
C GLN A 164 -10.64 -10.31 -16.06
N THR A 165 -9.63 -9.45 -16.02
CA THR A 165 -8.22 -9.82 -16.15
C THR A 165 -7.44 -9.08 -15.08
N TRP A 166 -6.60 -9.81 -14.37
CA TRP A 166 -5.62 -9.21 -13.46
C TRP A 166 -4.54 -8.50 -14.29
N LEU A 167 -4.27 -7.26 -13.92
CA LEU A 167 -3.21 -6.41 -14.43
C LEU A 167 -2.40 -5.88 -13.24
N TYR A 168 -1.26 -5.25 -13.47
CA TYR A 168 -0.51 -4.61 -12.39
C TYR A 168 -0.04 -3.22 -12.77
N ALA A 169 0.04 -2.34 -11.77
CA ALA A 169 0.62 -1.01 -11.86
C ALA A 169 1.76 -0.88 -10.84
N SER A 170 2.89 -0.34 -11.26
CA SER A 170 4.03 -0.10 -10.37
C SER A 170 4.90 1.05 -10.85
N GLY A 171 5.63 1.66 -9.93
CA GLY A 171 6.68 2.63 -10.21
C GLY A 171 7.77 2.58 -9.14
N VAL A 172 8.79 3.42 -9.29
CA VAL A 172 9.99 3.39 -8.43
C VAL A 172 10.16 4.74 -7.75
N ALA A 173 10.15 4.72 -6.42
CA ALA A 173 10.34 5.88 -5.57
C ALA A 173 11.72 5.87 -4.92
N GLN A 174 12.38 7.03 -4.86
CA GLN A 174 13.62 7.21 -4.10
C GLN A 174 13.31 7.80 -2.72
N ILE A 175 13.75 7.09 -1.69
CA ILE A 175 13.76 7.55 -0.31
C ILE A 175 15.14 8.17 -0.03
N THR A 176 15.15 9.41 0.45
CA THR A 176 16.38 10.17 0.72
C THR A 176 16.77 10.18 2.19
N LEU A 177 15.81 9.96 3.09
CA LEU A 177 16.01 9.92 4.54
C LEU A 177 15.31 8.69 5.13
N ALA A 178 15.92 8.04 6.12
CA ALA A 178 15.25 6.94 6.81
C ALA A 178 14.05 7.45 7.62
N GLY A 179 12.94 6.72 7.63
CA GLY A 179 11.79 7.08 8.47
C GLY A 179 10.56 6.21 8.25
N HIS A 180 9.51 6.48 9.04
CA HIS A 180 8.18 5.95 8.80
C HIS A 180 7.45 6.84 7.81
N TYR A 181 7.09 6.27 6.66
CA TYR A 181 6.32 6.92 5.61
C TYR A 181 4.92 6.35 5.57
N ARG A 182 3.91 7.21 5.38
CA ARG A 182 2.56 6.74 5.11
C ARG A 182 2.49 6.24 3.67
N THR A 183 2.41 4.93 3.50
CA THR A 183 2.13 4.28 2.22
C THR A 183 0.62 4.10 2.10
N SER A 184 0.03 4.50 0.97
CA SER A 184 -1.43 4.51 0.80
C SER A 184 -1.83 4.00 -0.58
N PHE A 185 -2.99 3.34 -0.64
CA PHE A 185 -3.71 3.04 -1.87
C PHE A 185 -4.98 3.90 -1.88
N VAL A 186 -5.07 4.80 -2.85
CA VAL A 186 -6.04 5.90 -2.86
C VAL A 186 -6.95 5.75 -4.07
N PHE A 187 -8.23 5.58 -3.81
CA PHE A 187 -9.28 5.44 -4.79
C PHE A 187 -10.05 6.76 -4.95
N ASN A 188 -10.36 7.10 -6.20
CA ASN A 188 -11.23 8.20 -6.53
C ASN A 188 -12.26 7.77 -7.57
N SER A 189 -13.51 8.15 -7.34
CA SER A 189 -14.60 8.01 -8.29
C SER A 189 -14.80 9.31 -9.07
N ASN A 190 -15.46 9.24 -10.23
CA ASN A 190 -15.73 10.40 -11.06
C ASN A 190 -17.07 10.24 -11.80
N GLN A 191 -18.16 10.09 -11.03
CA GLN A 191 -19.62 10.12 -11.35
C GLN A 191 -20.37 9.00 -10.60
N PHE A 192 -21.70 9.02 -10.62
CA PHE A 192 -22.56 7.96 -10.06
C PHE A 192 -23.36 7.27 -11.18
N PRO A 193 -23.25 5.94 -11.37
CA PRO A 193 -22.25 5.05 -10.77
C PRO A 193 -20.86 5.22 -11.41
N SER A 194 -19.80 4.94 -10.65
CA SER A 194 -18.39 4.93 -11.09
C SER A 194 -17.84 3.52 -11.24
N LYS A 195 -16.75 3.40 -11.98
CA LYS A 195 -16.09 2.11 -12.17
C LYS A 195 -15.44 1.61 -10.88
N ASP A 196 -15.62 0.32 -10.61
CA ASP A 196 -15.07 -0.33 -9.44
C ASP A 196 -13.66 -0.88 -9.70
N VAL A 197 -12.93 -1.20 -8.64
CA VAL A 197 -11.64 -1.89 -8.73
C VAL A 197 -11.42 -2.84 -7.58
N VAL A 198 -10.97 -4.05 -7.89
CA VAL A 198 -10.42 -4.99 -6.92
C VAL A 198 -8.91 -4.89 -6.99
N ILE A 199 -8.23 -4.88 -5.85
CA ILE A 199 -6.78 -4.95 -5.76
C ILE A 199 -6.32 -6.06 -4.83
N ASP A 200 -5.16 -6.60 -5.17
CA ASP A 200 -4.46 -7.59 -4.37
C ASP A 200 -2.95 -7.42 -4.53
N ARG A 201 -2.19 -8.14 -3.69
CA ARG A 201 -0.74 -8.26 -3.76
C ARG A 201 -0.06 -6.90 -3.85
N VAL A 202 -0.51 -5.97 -3.02
CA VAL A 202 0.07 -4.63 -2.95
C VAL A 202 1.43 -4.70 -2.24
N PHE A 203 2.41 -3.95 -2.74
CA PHE A 203 3.80 -4.17 -2.33
C PHE A 203 4.65 -2.92 -2.34
N ALA A 204 5.72 -2.99 -1.55
CA ALA A 204 6.86 -2.08 -1.60
C ALA A 204 8.13 -2.92 -1.34
N VAL A 205 9.03 -2.96 -2.32
CA VAL A 205 10.27 -3.76 -2.27
C VAL A 205 11.47 -2.91 -2.67
N ALA A 206 12.61 -3.13 -2.01
CA ALA A 206 13.85 -2.47 -2.42
C ALA A 206 14.25 -2.91 -3.83
N THR A 207 14.75 -1.97 -4.64
CA THR A 207 15.20 -2.24 -6.01
C THR A 207 16.43 -1.42 -6.37
N ASN A 208 17.16 -1.86 -7.40
CA ASN A 208 18.25 -1.11 -8.04
C ASN A 208 17.78 -0.32 -9.28
N ASP A 209 16.50 -0.42 -9.65
CA ASP A 209 15.96 0.34 -10.77
C ASP A 209 16.04 1.85 -10.50
N PRO A 210 16.22 2.67 -11.54
CA PRO A 210 16.19 4.12 -11.39
C PRO A 210 14.81 4.58 -10.91
N ALA A 211 14.79 5.52 -9.96
CA ALA A 211 13.57 6.12 -9.48
C ALA A 211 12.94 7.06 -10.51
N THR A 212 11.62 7.03 -10.61
CA THR A 212 10.81 7.98 -11.40
C THR A 212 10.35 9.16 -10.55
N VAL A 213 10.38 9.02 -9.22
CA VAL A 213 9.97 10.05 -8.28
C VAL A 213 10.87 10.07 -7.04
N VAL A 214 11.11 11.25 -6.48
CA VAL A 214 11.84 11.41 -5.21
C VAL A 214 10.83 11.75 -4.12
N ILE A 215 10.86 11.00 -3.04
CA ILE A 215 9.98 11.22 -1.89
C ILE A 215 10.67 12.18 -0.92
N PRO A 216 10.05 13.32 -0.57
CA PRO A 216 10.61 14.21 0.42
C PRO A 216 10.62 13.55 1.81
N PRO A 217 11.51 13.96 2.73
CA PRO A 217 11.48 13.49 4.10
C PRO A 217 10.11 13.71 4.75
N THR A 218 9.67 12.78 5.61
CA THR A 218 8.51 13.05 6.46
C THR A 218 8.87 14.19 7.43
N PRO A 219 8.02 15.23 7.57
CA PRO A 219 8.26 16.25 8.57
C PRO A 219 8.30 15.60 9.95
N ALA A 220 9.36 15.87 10.70
CA ALA A 220 9.46 15.38 12.07
C ALA A 220 8.30 15.97 12.89
N LEU A 221 7.44 15.10 13.43
CA LEU A 221 6.38 15.51 14.37
C LEU A 221 6.95 15.88 15.76
N VAL A 222 8.26 15.75 15.93
CA VAL A 222 8.97 16.15 17.15
C VAL A 222 9.34 17.62 17.00
N PRO A 223 8.82 18.51 17.86
CA PRO A 223 9.26 19.90 17.88
C PRO A 223 10.77 19.94 18.03
N GLU A 224 11.42 20.83 17.28
CA GLU A 224 12.88 20.94 17.36
C GLU A 224 13.31 21.23 18.82
N PRO A 225 14.52 20.86 19.23
CA PRO A 225 15.03 21.17 20.56
C PRO A 225 14.84 22.65 20.95
N THR A 226 14.90 23.56 19.96
CA THR A 226 14.61 24.99 20.13
C THR A 226 13.15 25.25 20.52
N THR A 227 12.17 24.54 19.95
CA THR A 227 10.76 24.64 20.34
C THR A 227 10.54 24.17 21.76
N TRP A 228 11.20 23.08 22.18
CA TRP A 228 11.19 22.63 23.57
C TRP A 228 11.84 23.64 24.51
N ALA A 229 12.99 24.19 24.12
CA ALA A 229 13.68 25.20 24.90
C ALA A 229 12.82 26.46 25.08
N LEU A 230 12.12 26.92 24.03
CA LEU A 230 11.23 28.07 24.09
C LEU A 230 9.99 27.80 24.95
N LEU A 231 9.41 26.59 24.88
CA LEU A 231 8.31 26.17 25.75
C LEU A 231 8.73 26.21 27.22
N ILE A 232 9.88 25.60 27.55
CA ILE A 232 10.44 25.55 28.90
C ILE A 232 10.78 26.97 29.38
N ALA A 233 11.41 27.79 28.54
CA ALA A 233 11.70 29.18 28.85
C ALA A 233 10.43 29.99 29.13
N GLY A 234 9.37 29.79 28.33
CA GLY A 234 8.06 30.39 28.54
C GLY A 234 7.45 30.02 29.90
N PHE A 235 7.51 28.75 30.29
CA PHE A 235 7.07 28.30 31.61
C PHE A 235 7.93 28.86 32.74
N ALA A 236 9.25 28.92 32.58
CA ALA A 236 10.15 29.51 33.57
C ALA A 236 9.85 31.00 33.79
N MET A 237 9.67 31.78 32.72
CA MET A 237 9.32 33.20 32.79
C MET A 237 7.96 33.46 33.44
N THR A 238 6.96 32.62 33.10
CA THR A 238 5.62 32.69 33.71
C THR A 238 5.70 32.38 35.21
N GLY A 239 6.43 31.33 35.59
CA GLY A 239 6.64 30.95 36.98
C GLY A 239 7.34 32.03 37.82
N VAL A 240 8.39 32.66 37.27
CA VAL A 240 9.07 33.80 37.91
C VAL A 240 8.13 34.99 38.07
N SER A 241 7.32 35.30 37.05
CA SER A 241 6.37 36.42 37.09
C SER A 241 5.27 36.22 38.14
N LEU A 242 4.77 34.98 38.30
CA LEU A 242 3.81 34.62 39.34
C LEU A 242 4.44 34.64 40.74
N ARG A 243 5.70 34.22 40.89
CA ARG A 243 6.42 34.28 42.17
C ARG A 243 6.59 35.72 42.66
N ARG A 244 6.89 36.66 41.77
CA ARG A 244 7.04 38.10 42.12
C ARG A 244 5.73 38.73 42.58
N ARG A 245 4.58 38.25 42.11
CA ARG A 245 3.26 38.77 42.53
C ARG A 245 2.85 38.33 43.95
N LYS A 246 3.43 37.26 44.49
CA LYS A 246 3.17 36.81 45.87
C LYS A 246 3.98 37.57 46.94
N SER A 247 4.96 38.37 46.55
CA SER A 247 5.84 39.09 47.49
C SER A 247 5.30 40.43 48.00
N VAL A 248 4.08 40.84 47.60
CA VAL A 248 3.44 42.08 48.05
C VAL A 248 2.16 41.74 48.82
N ALA A 249 2.35 41.15 49.99
CA ALA A 249 1.36 41.08 51.05
C ALA A 249 2.13 41.17 52.38
N ALA A 250 2.31 42.40 52.84
CA ALA A 250 2.70 42.80 54.19
C ALA A 250 1.82 43.98 54.57
#